data_AF-A0A815VTY5-F1
#
_entry.id   AF-A0A815VTY5-F1
#
_cell.length_a   1.000
_cell.length_b   1.000
_cell.length_c   1.000
_cell.angle_alpha   90.00
_cell.angle_beta   90.00
_cell.angle_gamma   90.00
#
_symmetry.space_group_name_H-M   'P 1'
#
loop_
_entity.id
_entity.type
_entity.pdbx_description
1 polymer ?
#
loop_
_entity_poly.entity_id
_entity_poly.type
_entity_poly.pdbx_seq_one_letter_code
_entity_poly.pdbx_strand_id
1 'polypeptide(L)'
;RVTDIRQDLSNNGRLAYILVACHLHTKILHNSPDLFGKISIYAGDDELFPKDLSIDNQLNKDIDQWADSTAPKALADVFEALVGAVFLDSKKCLQTVWNVIEPLLQQYINRSITDPNLNPVRTFFEQGGKVISEYTQ
;
A
#
# COMPACT_ATOMS: atom_id res chain seq x y z
N ARG A 1 12.77 3.64 -10.44
CA ARG A 1 12.63 4.22 -9.07
C ARG A 1 11.30 4.94 -8.92
N VAL A 2 11.00 6.01 -9.69
CA VAL A 2 9.67 6.68 -9.65
C VAL A 2 8.54 5.79 -10.19
N THR A 3 8.78 5.03 -11.25
CA THR A 3 7.79 4.13 -11.85
C THR A 3 7.38 3.00 -10.92
N ASP A 4 8.34 2.41 -10.21
CA ASP A 4 8.09 1.32 -9.25
C ASP A 4 7.28 1.85 -8.06
N ILE A 5 7.65 3.01 -7.51
CA ILE A 5 6.88 3.69 -6.45
C ILE A 5 5.44 3.95 -6.90
N ARG A 6 5.24 4.37 -8.16
CA ARG A 6 3.90 4.61 -8.70
C ARG A 6 3.08 3.32 -8.80
N GLN A 7 3.68 2.24 -9.29
CA GLN A 7 3.01 0.93 -9.39
C GLN A 7 2.71 0.35 -8.00
N ASP A 8 3.58 0.61 -7.03
CA ASP A 8 3.42 0.15 -5.65
C ASP A 8 2.28 0.88 -4.94
N LEU A 9 2.22 2.21 -5.08
CA LEU A 9 1.18 3.06 -4.50
C LEU A 9 -0.20 2.87 -5.16
N SER A 10 -0.25 2.38 -6.40
CA SER A 10 -1.50 2.03 -7.08
C SER A 10 -1.89 0.56 -6.93
N ASN A 11 -1.24 -0.20 -6.03
CA ASN A 11 -1.62 -1.58 -5.78
C ASN A 11 -2.83 -1.63 -4.83
N ASN A 12 -3.99 -2.08 -5.35
CA ASN A 12 -5.23 -2.23 -4.57
C ASN A 12 -5.05 -3.07 -3.30
N GLY A 13 -4.22 -4.13 -3.35
CA GLY A 13 -3.94 -4.94 -2.16
C GLY A 13 -3.24 -4.14 -1.07
N ARG A 14 -2.34 -3.23 -1.45
CA ARG A 14 -1.66 -2.33 -0.52
C ARG A 14 -2.60 -1.27 0.04
N LEU A 15 -3.42 -0.65 -0.82
CA LEU A 15 -4.42 0.33 -0.36
C LEU A 15 -5.41 -0.29 0.63
N ALA A 16 -5.84 -1.53 0.37
CA ALA A 16 -6.68 -2.29 1.28
C ALA A 16 -5.99 -2.56 2.63
N TYR A 17 -4.73 -3.00 2.60
CA TYR A 17 -3.94 -3.22 3.82
C TYR A 17 -3.79 -1.93 4.65
N ILE A 18 -3.50 -0.80 4.02
CA ILE A 18 -3.41 0.52 4.68
C ILE A 18 -4.71 0.87 5.39
N LEU A 19 -5.82 0.70 4.68
CA LEU A 19 -7.13 1.01 5.22
C LEU A 19 -7.48 0.13 6.43
N VAL A 20 -7.03 -1.13 6.43
CA VAL A 20 -7.19 -2.04 7.57
C VAL A 20 -6.27 -1.66 8.72
N ALA A 21 -4.98 -1.41 8.45
CA ALA A 21 -3.99 -1.02 9.45
C ALA A 21 -4.34 0.30 10.17
N CYS A 22 -5.00 1.23 9.50
CA CYS A 22 -5.54 2.44 10.12
C CYS A 22 -6.89 2.24 10.82
N HIS A 23 -7.38 0.99 10.93
CA HIS A 23 -8.71 0.60 11.44
C HIS A 23 -9.90 1.32 10.77
N LEU A 24 -9.71 1.87 9.56
CA LEU A 24 -10.74 2.58 8.81
C LEU A 24 -11.78 1.63 8.22
N HIS A 25 -11.44 0.35 8.05
CA HIS A 25 -12.38 -0.69 7.65
C HIS A 25 -13.59 -0.81 8.60
N THR A 26 -13.42 -0.48 9.88
CA THR A 26 -14.51 -0.45 10.89
C THR A 26 -15.50 0.69 10.69
N LYS A 27 -15.15 1.69 9.88
CA LYS A 27 -15.96 2.89 9.62
C LYS A 27 -16.68 2.85 8.28
N ILE A 28 -16.51 1.77 7.51
CA ILE A 28 -17.21 1.59 6.24
C ILE A 28 -18.66 1.26 6.52
N LEU A 29 -19.57 2.08 6.00
CA LEU A 29 -21.00 1.82 6.03
C LEU A 29 -21.38 0.97 4.82
N HIS A 30 -21.82 -0.26 5.06
CA HIS A 30 -22.32 -1.16 4.02
C HIS A 30 -23.41 -2.08 4.57
N ASN A 31 -24.30 -2.57 3.70
CA ASN A 31 -25.37 -3.52 4.05
C ASN A 31 -25.20 -4.88 3.35
N SER A 32 -23.95 -5.28 3.12
CA SER A 32 -23.60 -6.54 2.47
C SER A 32 -22.91 -7.48 3.48
N PRO A 33 -23.56 -8.60 3.88
CA PRO A 33 -22.96 -9.57 4.78
C PRO A 33 -21.80 -10.34 4.12
N ASP A 34 -21.80 -10.51 2.79
CA ASP A 34 -20.67 -11.09 2.04
C ASP A 34 -19.43 -10.20 2.12
N LEU A 35 -19.62 -8.88 1.95
CA LEU A 35 -18.53 -7.92 2.12
C LEU A 35 -18.03 -7.92 3.56
N PHE A 36 -18.93 -7.99 4.55
CA PHE A 36 -18.56 -8.08 5.96
C PHE A 36 -17.65 -9.28 6.20
N GLY A 37 -18.08 -10.48 5.79
CA GLY A 37 -17.30 -11.70 5.97
C GLY A 37 -15.92 -11.63 5.31
N LYS A 38 -15.84 -11.08 4.09
CA LYS A 38 -14.56 -10.89 3.39
C LYS A 38 -13.64 -9.90 4.10
N ILE A 39 -14.17 -8.79 4.60
CA ILE A 39 -13.40 -7.82 5.38
C ILE A 39 -12.94 -8.45 6.69
N SER A 40 -13.80 -9.16 7.42
CA SER A 40 -13.43 -9.81 8.68
C SER A 40 -12.37 -10.89 8.49
N ILE A 41 -12.45 -11.70 7.43
CA ILE A 41 -11.41 -12.70 7.12
C ILE A 41 -10.08 -12.02 6.78
N TYR A 42 -10.13 -10.94 6.00
CA TYR A 42 -8.93 -10.22 5.57
C TYR A 42 -8.28 -9.42 6.71
N ALA A 43 -9.09 -8.78 7.55
CA ALA A 43 -8.64 -8.02 8.72
C ALA A 43 -8.19 -8.91 9.88
N GLY A 44 -8.51 -10.21 9.86
CA GLY A 44 -8.11 -11.15 10.92
C GLY A 44 -8.52 -10.70 12.32
N ASP A 45 -7.83 -11.21 13.34
CA ASP A 45 -7.93 -10.66 14.69
C ASP A 45 -7.15 -9.33 14.76
N ASP A 46 -7.80 -8.27 15.25
CA ASP A 46 -7.24 -6.90 15.41
C ASP A 46 -5.89 -6.85 16.18
N GLU A 47 -5.51 -7.93 16.89
CA GLU A 47 -4.22 -8.05 17.59
C GLU A 47 -3.02 -8.32 16.65
N LEU A 48 -3.26 -8.79 15.43
CA LEU A 48 -2.20 -9.05 14.44
C LEU A 48 -1.72 -7.77 13.73
N PHE A 49 -2.50 -6.70 13.79
CA PHE A 49 -2.11 -5.42 13.23
C PHE A 49 -1.32 -4.61 14.27
N PRO A 50 -0.05 -4.28 13.99
CA PRO A 50 0.74 -3.51 14.93
C PRO A 50 0.08 -2.16 15.17
N LYS A 51 -0.31 -1.87 16.43
CA LYS A 51 -0.78 -0.54 16.86
C LYS A 51 0.31 0.53 16.72
N ASP A 52 1.56 0.10 16.88
CA ASP A 52 2.76 0.87 16.56
C ASP A 52 3.45 0.19 15.38
N LEU A 53 3.36 0.80 14.19
CA LEU A 53 3.97 0.31 12.96
C LEU A 53 5.47 0.62 12.92
N SER A 54 6.22 0.20 13.95
CA SER A 54 7.68 0.18 13.90
C SER A 54 8.11 -0.90 12.92
N ILE A 55 8.48 -0.48 11.71
CA ILE A 55 8.78 -1.37 10.59
C ILE A 55 10.08 -2.13 10.86
N ASP A 56 9.97 -3.40 11.25
CA ASP A 56 11.07 -4.34 11.20
C ASP A 56 11.03 -5.16 9.88
N ASN A 57 12.11 -5.89 9.59
CA ASN A 57 12.21 -6.68 8.36
C ASN A 57 11.20 -7.84 8.27
N GLN A 58 10.57 -8.21 9.39
CA GLN A 58 9.61 -9.31 9.44
C GLN A 58 8.23 -8.81 9.03
N LEU A 59 7.81 -7.65 9.55
CA LEU A 59 6.59 -6.95 9.14
C LEU A 59 6.57 -6.66 7.63
N ASN A 60 7.72 -6.39 7.01
CA ASN A 60 7.82 -6.16 5.57
C ASN A 60 7.41 -7.37 4.70
N LYS A 61 7.75 -8.60 5.12
CA LYS A 61 7.35 -9.81 4.40
C LYS A 61 5.87 -10.08 4.55
N ASP A 62 5.33 -9.81 5.73
CA ASP A 62 3.91 -10.01 6.03
C ASP A 62 3.05 -9.02 5.23
N ILE A 63 3.49 -7.76 5.07
CA ILE A 63 2.82 -6.76 4.23
C ILE A 63 2.75 -7.20 2.77
N ASP A 64 3.85 -7.68 2.18
CA ASP A 64 3.83 -8.13 0.78
C ASP A 64 2.94 -9.36 0.62
N GLN A 65 2.98 -10.29 1.57
CA GLN A 65 2.09 -11.45 1.57
C GLN A 65 0.61 -11.05 1.69
N TRP A 66 0.28 -10.05 2.51
CA TRP A 66 -1.08 -9.53 2.64
C TRP A 66 -1.52 -8.69 1.44
N ALA A 67 -0.60 -7.95 0.82
CA ALA A 67 -0.87 -7.22 -0.42
C ALA A 67 -1.11 -8.16 -1.61
N ASP A 68 -0.45 -9.32 -1.63
CA ASP A 68 -0.63 -10.37 -2.63
C ASP A 68 -1.85 -11.28 -2.31
N SER A 69 -2.40 -11.20 -1.10
CA SER A 69 -3.64 -11.90 -0.74
C SER A 69 -4.86 -11.23 -1.40
N THR A 70 -5.96 -11.98 -1.55
CA THR A 70 -7.15 -11.53 -2.29
C THR A 70 -7.96 -10.50 -1.48
N ALA A 71 -7.40 -9.29 -1.34
CA ALA A 71 -8.02 -8.20 -0.61
C ALA A 71 -9.38 -7.82 -1.23
N PRO A 72 -10.41 -7.53 -0.42
CA PRO A 72 -11.67 -7.02 -0.92
C PRO A 72 -11.43 -5.70 -1.67
N LYS A 73 -11.71 -5.66 -2.98
CA LYS A 73 -11.53 -4.46 -3.82
C LYS A 73 -12.19 -3.21 -3.24
N ALA A 74 -13.34 -3.39 -2.58
CA ALA A 74 -14.05 -2.31 -1.90
C ALA A 74 -13.20 -1.54 -0.88
N LEU A 75 -12.20 -2.17 -0.23
CA LEU A 75 -11.31 -1.47 0.69
C LEU A 75 -10.40 -0.49 -0.07
N ALA A 76 -9.83 -0.91 -1.20
CA ALA A 76 -9.05 -0.02 -2.06
C ALA A 76 -9.92 1.12 -2.61
N ASP A 77 -11.13 0.79 -3.09
CA ASP A 77 -12.07 1.77 -3.64
C ASP A 77 -12.47 2.83 -2.59
N VAL A 78 -12.67 2.43 -1.32
CA VAL A 78 -12.95 3.37 -0.21
C VAL A 78 -11.76 4.27 0.08
N PHE A 79 -10.54 3.73 0.05
CA PHE A 79 -9.34 4.55 0.23
C PHE A 79 -9.23 5.62 -0.87
N GLU A 80 -9.42 5.23 -2.14
CA GLU A 80 -9.41 6.18 -3.27
C GLU A 80 -10.56 7.20 -3.16
N ALA A 81 -11.74 6.77 -2.72
CA ALA A 81 -12.88 7.66 -2.47
C ALA A 81 -12.58 8.67 -1.35
N LEU A 82 -11.87 8.27 -0.30
CA LEU A 82 -11.42 9.17 0.77
C LEU A 82 -10.47 10.25 0.23
N VAL A 83 -9.49 9.86 -0.59
CA VAL A 83 -8.59 10.81 -1.26
C VAL A 83 -9.39 11.81 -2.11
N GLY A 84 -10.36 11.33 -2.87
CA GLY A 84 -11.27 12.17 -3.67
C GLY A 84 -12.13 13.10 -2.83
N ALA A 85 -12.64 12.63 -1.69
CA ALA A 85 -13.44 13.44 -0.78
C ALA A 85 -12.63 14.59 -0.18
N VAL A 86 -11.41 14.34 0.29
CA VAL A 86 -10.50 15.39 0.80
C VAL A 86 -10.16 16.40 -0.31
N PHE A 87 -9.97 15.93 -1.55
CA PHE A 87 -9.71 16.82 -2.68
C PHE A 87 -10.89 17.76 -2.95
N LEU A 88 -12.12 17.26 -2.90
CA LEU A 88 -13.31 18.09 -3.11
C LEU A 88 -13.55 19.05 -1.95
N ASP A 89 -13.43 18.58 -0.70
CA ASP A 89 -13.62 19.38 0.51
C ASP A 89 -12.62 20.53 0.62
N SER A 90 -11.37 20.29 0.22
CA SER A 90 -10.29 21.29 0.19
C SER A 90 -10.34 22.25 -1.00
N LYS A 91 -11.46 22.33 -1.73
CA LYS A 91 -11.61 23.14 -2.97
C LYS A 91 -10.56 22.80 -4.02
N LYS A 92 -10.29 21.51 -4.23
CA LYS A 92 -9.34 20.97 -5.21
C LYS A 92 -7.87 21.28 -4.88
N CYS A 93 -7.51 21.33 -3.58
CA CYS A 93 -6.15 21.60 -3.14
C CYS A 93 -5.34 20.31 -2.96
N LEU A 94 -4.44 20.03 -3.90
CA LEU A 94 -3.57 18.84 -3.82
C LEU A 94 -2.61 18.87 -2.62
N GLN A 95 -2.17 20.06 -2.19
CA GLN A 95 -1.33 20.17 -0.99
C GLN A 95 -2.08 19.73 0.27
N THR A 96 -3.36 20.08 0.38
CA THR A 96 -4.20 19.65 1.50
C THR A 96 -4.44 18.15 1.46
N VAL A 97 -4.72 17.58 0.28
CA VAL A 97 -4.81 16.12 0.10
C VAL A 97 -3.53 15.44 0.55
N TRP A 98 -2.37 15.94 0.10
CA TRP A 98 -1.09 15.38 0.49
C TRP A 98 -0.87 15.45 2.00
N ASN A 99 -1.14 16.57 2.65
CA ASN A 99 -0.97 16.71 4.10
C ASN A 99 -1.85 15.75 4.93
N VAL A 100 -3.00 15.32 4.39
CA VAL A 100 -3.92 14.37 5.06
C VAL A 100 -3.54 12.93 4.77
N ILE A 101 -3.16 12.63 3.52
CA ILE A 101 -2.92 11.26 3.04
C ILE A 101 -1.48 10.82 3.29
N GLU A 102 -0.51 11.74 3.27
CA GLU A 102 0.91 11.43 3.49
C GLU A 102 1.12 10.70 4.81
N PRO A 103 0.54 11.10 5.97
CA PRO A 103 0.70 10.34 7.21
C PRO A 103 0.17 8.90 7.15
N LEU A 104 -0.88 8.65 6.35
CA LEU A 104 -1.42 7.31 6.13
C LEU A 104 -0.47 6.45 5.26
N LEU A 105 0.25 7.10 4.34
CA LEU A 105 1.18 6.48 3.40
C LEU A 105 2.64 6.49 3.88
N GLN A 106 2.99 7.29 4.90
CA GLN A 106 4.35 7.70 5.25
C GLN A 106 5.25 6.50 5.52
N GLN A 107 4.71 5.52 6.24
CA GLN A 107 5.36 4.25 6.52
C GLN A 107 5.69 3.42 5.26
N TYR A 108 4.87 3.48 4.21
CA TYR A 108 5.11 2.76 2.93
C TYR A 108 6.02 3.52 1.98
N ILE A 109 5.89 4.84 1.93
CA ILE A 109 6.78 5.68 1.12
C ILE A 109 8.22 5.52 1.62
N ASN A 110 8.41 5.55 2.94
CA ASN A 110 9.71 5.30 3.55
C ASN A 110 10.28 3.93 3.14
N ARG A 111 9.45 2.88 3.10
CA ARG A 111 9.82 1.52 2.64
C ARG A 111 10.20 1.46 1.16
N SER A 112 9.39 2.04 0.28
CA SER A 112 9.63 2.02 -1.18
C SER A 112 10.91 2.77 -1.58
N ILE A 113 11.35 3.70 -0.72
CA ILE A 113 12.58 4.47 -0.92
C ILE A 113 13.81 3.71 -0.40
N THR A 114 13.68 2.94 0.69
CA THR A 114 14.80 2.24 1.37
C THR A 114 15.08 0.83 0.85
N ASP A 115 14.11 0.10 0.28
CA ASP A 115 14.36 -1.24 -0.29
C ASP A 115 14.43 -1.25 -1.83
N PRO A 116 15.62 -1.34 -2.43
CA PRO A 116 15.79 -1.39 -3.88
C PRO A 116 15.38 -2.71 -4.54
N ASN A 117 14.99 -3.76 -3.78
CA ASN A 117 14.69 -5.10 -4.33
C ASN A 117 13.21 -5.37 -4.63
N LEU A 118 12.32 -4.37 -4.52
CA LEU A 118 10.88 -4.53 -4.73
C LEU A 118 10.48 -5.00 -6.15
N ASN A 119 11.40 -5.00 -7.12
CA ASN A 119 11.12 -5.44 -8.48
C ASN A 119 12.22 -6.40 -9.00
N PRO A 120 12.08 -7.72 -8.79
CA PRO A 120 13.11 -8.71 -9.19
C PRO A 120 13.37 -8.72 -10.71
N VAL A 121 12.37 -8.37 -11.52
CA VAL A 121 12.52 -8.19 -12.98
C VAL A 121 13.46 -7.03 -13.27
N ARG A 122 13.35 -5.93 -12.52
CA ARG A 122 14.24 -4.78 -12.68
C ARG A 122 15.64 -5.06 -12.14
N THR A 123 15.78 -5.74 -11.01
CA THR A 123 17.09 -6.20 -10.50
C THR A 123 17.82 -7.01 -11.56
N PHE A 124 17.10 -7.89 -12.26
CA PHE A 124 17.63 -8.65 -13.38
C PHE A 124 18.07 -7.76 -14.55
N PHE A 125 17.28 -6.76 -14.97
CA PHE A 125 17.67 -5.85 -16.07
C PHE A 125 18.83 -4.90 -15.70
N GLU A 126 18.88 -4.40 -14.46
CA GLU A 126 19.95 -3.50 -14.00
C GLU A 126 21.27 -4.24 -13.76
N GLN A 127 21.22 -5.48 -13.25
CA GLN A 127 22.40 -6.33 -13.13
C GLN A 127 22.82 -6.91 -14.48
N GLY A 128 21.88 -7.34 -15.31
CA GLY A 128 22.14 -7.87 -16.65
C GLY A 128 22.73 -6.82 -17.60
N GLY A 129 22.29 -5.55 -17.50
CA GLY A 129 22.91 -4.45 -18.25
C GLY A 129 24.34 -4.13 -17.82
N LYS A 130 24.68 -4.34 -16.54
CA LYS A 130 26.04 -4.17 -16.01
C LYS A 130 27.01 -5.22 -16.53
N VAL A 131 26.57 -6.49 -16.56
CA VAL A 131 27.37 -7.61 -17.07
C VAL A 131 27.76 -7.40 -18.53
N ILE A 132 26.84 -6.93 -19.38
CA ILE A 132 27.13 -6.70 -20.80
C ILE A 132 28.18 -5.59 -21.00
N SER A 133 28.21 -4.57 -20.13
CA SER A 133 29.21 -3.49 -20.22
C SER A 133 30.64 -3.92 -19.85
N GLU A 134 30.80 -4.92 -18.98
CA GLU A 134 32.13 -5.47 -18.61
C GLU A 134 32.72 -6.40 -19.67
N TYR A 135 31.89 -6.98 -20.55
CA TYR A 135 32.36 -7.79 -21.68
C TYR A 135 32.64 -6.98 -22.97
N THR A 136 32.42 -5.66 -22.95
CA THR A 136 32.65 -4.79 -24.12
C THR A 136 33.84 -3.83 -23.94
N GLN A 137 34.76 -4.12 -23.01
CA GLN A 137 36.08 -3.46 -22.90
C GLN A 137 37.21 -4.39 -23.33
#